data_AF-A0A6M0ASG1-F1
#
_entry.id   AF-A0A6M0ASG1-F1
#
_cell.length_a   1.000
_cell.length_b   1.000
_cell.length_c   1.000
_cell.angle_alpha   90.00
_cell.angle_beta   90.00
_cell.angle_gamma   90.00
#
_symmetry.space_group_name_H-M   'P 1'
#
loop_
_entity.id
_entity.type
_entity.pdbx_description
1 polymer ?
#
loop_
_entity_poly.entity_id
_entity_poly.type
_entity_poly.pdbx_seq_one_letter_code
_entity_poly.pdbx_strand_id
1 'polypeptide(L)'
;MEKSIIKIINWENCSWGDPAFDLGRVISSYLLFWLNSIIVHPAIELDKSLELATIPLEVVQPSIIALTRAYISNFPALLEDYSDFIKRVVQFAGLGLIFHILEMIESFKGFNNKSICKLQIAKKLLCNPEKLSNLIWEIPE
;
A
#
# COMPACT_ATOMS: atom_id res chain seq x y z
N MET A 1 20.94 -23.71 0.85
CA MET A 1 20.23 -22.44 0.65
C MET A 1 20.84 -21.43 1.59
N GLU A 2 21.51 -20.40 1.08
CA GLU A 2 21.87 -19.26 1.91
C GLU A 2 20.58 -18.65 2.48
N LYS A 3 20.55 -18.44 3.79
CA LYS A 3 19.42 -17.83 4.47
C LYS A 3 19.45 -16.35 4.08
N SER A 4 18.57 -15.93 3.17
CA SER A 4 18.43 -14.50 2.83
C SER A 4 17.99 -13.75 4.09
N ILE A 5 18.90 -12.93 4.65
CA ILE A 5 18.62 -12.14 5.84
C ILE A 5 18.03 -10.80 5.37
N ILE A 6 16.78 -10.53 5.74
CA ILE A 6 16.18 -9.21 5.63
C ILE A 6 16.44 -8.46 6.94
N LYS A 7 17.01 -7.26 6.86
CA LYS A 7 17.22 -6.37 8.01
C LYS A 7 16.36 -5.13 7.84
N ILE A 8 15.53 -4.83 8.84
CA ILE A 8 14.79 -3.57 8.92
C ILE A 8 15.66 -2.60 9.71
N ILE A 9 15.99 -1.47 9.08
CA ILE A 9 16.87 -0.44 9.63
C ILE A 9 16.15 0.91 9.68
N ASN A 10 16.81 1.92 10.24
CA ASN A 10 16.32 3.31 10.32
C ASN A 10 15.07 3.51 11.22
N TRP A 11 15.14 3.00 12.46
CA TRP A 11 14.08 3.10 13.48
C TRP A 11 13.98 4.47 14.19
N GLU A 12 14.54 5.53 13.61
CA GLU A 12 14.66 6.85 14.23
C GLU A 12 13.31 7.51 14.58
N ASN A 13 12.24 7.13 13.88
CA ASN A 13 10.88 7.61 14.09
C ASN A 13 9.98 6.61 14.84
N CYS A 14 10.57 5.60 15.51
CA CYS A 14 9.81 4.63 16.29
C CYS A 14 9.14 5.31 17.50
N SER A 15 7.84 5.08 17.67
CA SER A 15 7.06 5.60 18.79
C SER A 15 5.84 4.71 19.06
N TRP A 16 5.14 4.96 20.16
CA TRP A 16 3.83 4.38 20.41
C TRP A 16 2.80 4.94 19.42
N GLY A 17 2.08 4.07 18.74
CA GLY A 17 1.14 4.44 17.69
C GLY A 17 0.20 3.30 17.30
N ASP A 18 -0.59 3.52 16.24
CA ASP A 18 -1.48 2.48 15.71
C ASP A 18 -0.66 1.43 14.93
N PRO A 19 -0.68 0.14 15.30
CA PRO A 19 0.05 -0.91 14.57
C PRO A 19 -0.39 -1.04 13.10
N ALA A 20 -1.62 -0.62 12.77
CA ALA A 20 -2.09 -0.57 11.39
C ALA A 20 -1.30 0.42 10.53
N PHE A 21 -0.70 1.46 11.14
CA PHE A 21 0.12 2.46 10.45
C PHE A 21 1.38 1.83 9.86
N ASP A 22 2.12 1.05 10.65
CA ASP A 22 3.36 0.41 10.20
C ASP A 22 3.10 -0.55 9.03
N LEU A 23 2.10 -1.43 9.19
CA LEU A 23 1.73 -2.37 8.14
C LEU A 23 1.23 -1.63 6.89
N GLY A 24 0.38 -0.61 7.06
CA GLY A 24 -0.11 0.25 5.98
C GLY A 24 1.02 0.95 5.22
N ARG A 25 2.06 1.45 5.91
CA ARG A 25 3.22 2.11 5.29
C ARG A 25 4.07 1.14 4.46
N VAL A 26 4.27 -0.09 4.94
CA VAL A 26 4.97 -1.11 4.14
C VAL A 26 4.15 -1.49 2.90
N ILE A 27 2.84 -1.71 3.05
CA ILE A 27 1.94 -1.99 1.92
C ILE A 27 1.92 -0.84 0.92
N SER A 28 1.86 0.41 1.37
CA SER A 28 1.97 1.59 0.52
C SER A 28 3.24 1.58 -0.32
N SER A 29 4.34 1.02 0.18
CA SER A 29 5.61 0.94 -0.57
C SER A 29 5.53 -0.09 -1.70
N TYR A 30 4.89 -1.24 -1.46
CA TYR A 30 4.58 -2.21 -2.53
C TYR A 30 3.61 -1.65 -3.57
N LEU A 31 2.54 -0.98 -3.11
CA LEU A 31 1.59 -0.33 -4.01
C LEU A 31 2.26 0.77 -4.83
N LEU A 32 3.15 1.56 -4.22
CA LEU A 32 3.91 2.57 -4.93
C LEU A 32 4.84 1.96 -5.98
N PHE A 33 5.52 0.87 -5.64
CA PHE A 33 6.34 0.11 -6.59
C PHE A 33 5.51 -0.33 -7.80
N TRP A 34 4.34 -0.91 -7.58
CA TRP A 34 3.41 -1.30 -8.65
C TRP A 34 2.89 -0.09 -9.43
N LEU A 35 2.40 0.96 -8.76
CA LEU A 35 1.86 2.18 -9.40
C LEU A 35 2.92 2.94 -10.20
N ASN A 36 4.20 2.77 -9.90
CA ASN A 36 5.28 3.33 -10.71
C ASN A 36 5.40 2.64 -12.08
N SER A 37 4.96 1.39 -12.19
CA SER A 37 5.00 0.58 -13.43
C SER A 37 3.83 0.85 -14.39
N ILE A 38 2.81 1.60 -13.98
CA ILE A 38 1.65 1.90 -14.83
C ILE A 38 2.02 2.86 -15.97
N ILE A 39 1.40 2.62 -17.13
CA ILE A 39 1.49 3.50 -18.30
C ILE A 39 0.38 4.54 -18.20
N VAL A 40 0.77 5.82 -18.14
CA VAL A 40 -0.19 6.93 -18.00
C VAL A 40 -0.18 7.78 -19.25
N HIS A 41 -1.37 8.02 -19.81
CA HIS A 41 -1.59 8.89 -20.95
C HIS A 41 -2.92 9.63 -20.79
N PRO A 42 -3.05 10.91 -21.20
CA PRO A 42 -4.29 11.68 -21.03
C PRO A 42 -5.54 11.04 -21.66
N ALA A 43 -5.37 10.20 -22.68
CA ALA A 43 -6.44 9.49 -23.36
C ALA A 43 -6.78 8.11 -22.76
N ILE A 44 -6.09 7.68 -21.70
CA ILE A 44 -6.29 6.37 -21.08
C ILE A 44 -6.94 6.58 -19.71
N GLU A 45 -8.10 5.96 -19.49
CA GLU A 45 -8.77 5.98 -18.20
C GLU A 45 -7.95 5.26 -17.12
N LEU A 46 -8.16 5.63 -15.84
CA LEU A 46 -7.40 5.08 -14.72
C LEU A 46 -7.44 3.55 -14.70
N ASP A 47 -8.63 2.95 -14.74
CA ASP A 47 -8.76 1.50 -14.61
C ASP A 47 -8.03 0.77 -15.76
N LYS A 48 -8.06 1.35 -16.98
CA LYS A 48 -7.28 0.83 -18.10
C LYS A 48 -5.77 1.03 -17.94
N SER A 49 -5.34 2.14 -17.34
CA SER A 49 -3.93 2.40 -17.02
C SER A 49 -3.37 1.38 -16.02
N LEU A 50 -4.18 0.98 -15.02
CA LEU A 50 -3.80 -0.06 -14.05
C LEU A 50 -3.59 -1.43 -14.72
N GLU A 51 -4.45 -1.80 -15.67
CA GLU A 51 -4.29 -3.04 -16.46
C GLU A 51 -3.03 -3.04 -17.35
N LEU A 52 -2.51 -1.85 -17.69
CA LEU A 52 -1.32 -1.68 -18.53
C LEU A 52 -0.02 -1.57 -17.70
N ALA A 53 -0.05 -1.91 -16.41
CA ALA A 53 1.14 -1.98 -15.58
C ALA A 53 2.19 -2.91 -16.19
N THR A 54 3.43 -2.41 -16.35
CA THR A 54 4.54 -3.26 -16.85
C THR A 54 4.96 -4.31 -15.84
N ILE A 55 4.60 -4.12 -14.57
CA ILE A 55 4.69 -5.13 -13.52
C ILE A 55 3.25 -5.55 -13.18
N PRO A 56 2.86 -6.81 -13.46
CA PRO A 56 1.53 -7.31 -13.12
C PRO A 56 1.27 -7.24 -11.61
N LEU A 57 0.03 -6.94 -11.22
CA LEU A 57 -0.33 -6.84 -9.79
C LEU A 57 -0.12 -8.18 -9.08
N GLU A 58 -0.31 -9.29 -9.80
CA GLU A 58 -0.14 -10.68 -9.35
C GLU A 58 1.30 -11.00 -8.93
N VAL A 59 2.29 -10.18 -9.33
CA VAL A 59 3.68 -10.32 -8.87
C VAL A 59 3.88 -9.68 -7.50
N VAL A 60 3.14 -8.61 -7.20
CA VAL A 60 3.30 -7.81 -5.98
C VAL A 60 2.34 -8.27 -4.88
N GLN A 61 1.13 -8.67 -5.26
CA GLN A 61 0.06 -9.09 -4.36
C GLN A 61 0.45 -10.24 -3.42
N PRO A 62 1.17 -11.31 -3.84
CA PRO A 62 1.58 -12.38 -2.93
C PRO A 62 2.47 -11.90 -1.78
N SER A 63 3.34 -10.91 -2.05
CA SER A 63 4.21 -10.32 -1.02
C SER A 63 3.41 -9.52 0.00
N ILE A 64 2.42 -8.76 -0.49
CA ILE A 64 1.48 -8.01 0.34
C ILE A 64 0.70 -8.99 1.25
N ILE A 65 0.09 -10.03 0.68
CA ILE A 65 -0.67 -11.05 1.40
C ILE A 65 0.20 -11.76 2.44
N ALA A 66 1.40 -12.22 2.05
CA ALA A 66 2.31 -12.93 2.95
C ALA A 66 2.74 -12.05 4.13
N LEU A 67 3.05 -10.77 3.88
CA LEU A 67 3.41 -9.81 4.92
C LEU A 67 2.27 -9.63 5.93
N THR A 68 1.05 -9.37 5.45
CA THR A 68 -0.11 -9.14 6.33
C THR A 68 -0.48 -10.38 7.12
N ARG A 69 -0.48 -11.56 6.49
CA ARG A 69 -0.72 -12.82 7.19
C ARG A 69 0.33 -13.06 8.26
N ALA A 70 1.61 -12.84 7.95
CA ALA A 70 2.69 -12.98 8.91
C ALA A 70 2.53 -11.98 10.08
N TYR A 71 2.21 -10.73 9.80
CA TYR A 71 1.99 -9.70 10.83
C TYR A 71 0.86 -10.11 11.78
N ILE A 72 -0.31 -10.45 11.25
CA ILE A 72 -1.48 -10.87 12.04
C ILE A 72 -1.20 -12.15 12.83
N SER A 73 -0.55 -13.14 12.21
CA SER A 73 -0.27 -14.43 12.86
C SER A 73 0.70 -14.30 14.05
N ASN A 74 1.58 -13.28 14.04
CA ASN A 74 2.48 -12.99 15.17
C ASN A 74 1.82 -12.11 16.23
N PHE A 75 0.74 -11.40 15.89
CA PHE A 75 0.02 -10.50 16.78
C PHE A 75 -1.50 -10.73 16.73
N PRO A 76 -2.00 -11.93 17.08
CA PRO A 76 -3.40 -12.30 16.88
C PRO A 76 -4.38 -11.42 17.68
N ALA A 77 -3.97 -10.94 18.86
CA ALA A 77 -4.77 -10.05 19.71
C ALA A 77 -5.19 -8.76 18.98
N LEU A 78 -4.48 -8.32 17.93
CA LEU A 78 -4.86 -7.13 17.17
C LEU A 78 -6.25 -7.22 16.55
N LEU A 79 -6.66 -8.41 16.10
CA LEU A 79 -8.00 -8.59 15.51
C LEU A 79 -9.10 -8.67 16.57
N GLU A 80 -8.74 -9.05 17.81
CA GLU A 80 -9.66 -9.08 18.95
C GLU A 80 -9.87 -7.67 19.50
N ASP A 81 -8.78 -6.93 19.68
CA ASP A 81 -8.77 -5.57 20.24
C ASP A 81 -9.27 -4.51 19.25
N TYR A 82 -9.07 -4.74 17.94
CA TYR A 82 -9.39 -3.78 16.89
C TYR A 82 -10.13 -4.44 15.72
N SER A 83 -11.47 -4.46 15.80
CA SER A 83 -12.33 -5.02 14.76
C SER A 83 -12.20 -4.33 13.39
N ASP A 84 -11.70 -3.09 13.36
CA ASP A 84 -11.44 -2.32 12.14
C ASP A 84 -9.96 -2.34 11.69
N PHE A 85 -9.12 -3.19 12.28
CA PHE A 85 -7.67 -3.22 12.01
C PHE A 85 -7.33 -3.26 10.51
N ILE A 86 -7.91 -4.21 9.77
CA ILE A 86 -7.67 -4.36 8.32
C ILE A 86 -8.11 -3.10 7.55
N LYS A 87 -9.23 -2.51 7.93
CA LYS A 87 -9.72 -1.27 7.33
C LYS A 87 -8.73 -0.14 7.56
N ARG A 88 -8.22 0.02 8.79
CA ARG A 88 -7.18 1.03 9.11
C ARG A 88 -5.89 0.77 8.35
N VAL A 89 -5.47 -0.47 8.18
CA VAL A 89 -4.29 -0.84 7.37
C VAL A 89 -4.44 -0.35 5.93
N VAL A 90 -5.61 -0.59 5.31
CA VAL A 90 -5.90 -0.13 3.94
C VAL A 90 -5.91 1.41 3.87
N GLN A 91 -6.52 2.08 4.85
CA GLN A 91 -6.54 3.53 4.92
C GLN A 91 -5.13 4.11 5.10
N PHE A 92 -4.31 3.54 5.97
CA PHE A 92 -2.92 3.95 6.15
C PHE A 92 -2.04 3.67 4.94
N ALA A 93 -2.34 2.64 4.15
CA ALA A 93 -1.71 2.46 2.84
C ALA A 93 -2.05 3.61 1.88
N GLY A 94 -3.33 4.04 1.87
CA GLY A 94 -3.75 5.24 1.13
C GLY A 94 -3.07 6.52 1.62
N LEU A 95 -2.98 6.72 2.94
CA LEU A 95 -2.24 7.85 3.53
C LEU A 95 -0.75 7.82 3.15
N GLY A 96 -0.15 6.63 3.12
CA GLY A 96 1.23 6.45 2.70
C GLY A 96 1.51 6.95 1.28
N LEU A 97 0.57 6.72 0.35
CA LEU A 97 0.65 7.26 -1.01
C LEU A 97 0.55 8.79 -1.03
N ILE A 98 -0.29 9.39 -0.18
CA ILE A 98 -0.38 10.86 -0.04
C ILE A 98 0.95 11.42 0.47
N PHE A 99 1.53 10.83 1.52
CA PHE A 99 2.84 11.27 2.03
C PHE A 99 3.93 11.20 0.95
N HIS A 100 3.95 10.16 0.12
CA HIS A 100 4.88 10.09 -0.99
C HIS A 100 4.66 11.20 -2.04
N ILE A 101 3.40 11.55 -2.33
CA ILE A 101 3.08 12.65 -3.25
C ILE A 101 3.53 13.99 -2.66
N LEU A 102 3.33 14.21 -1.36
CA LEU A 102 3.79 15.42 -0.66
C LEU A 102 5.31 15.54 -0.69
N GLU A 103 6.03 14.46 -0.36
CA GLU A 103 7.50 14.41 -0.44
C GLU A 103 8.02 14.73 -1.85
N MET A 104 7.34 14.23 -2.89
CA MET A 104 7.67 14.52 -4.28
C MET A 104 7.46 16.00 -4.65
N ILE A 105 6.38 16.62 -4.14
CA ILE A 105 6.11 18.05 -4.33
C ILE A 105 7.16 18.90 -3.59
N GLU A 106 7.44 18.58 -2.33
CA GLU A 106 8.42 19.28 -1.50
C GLU A 106 9.85 19.18 -2.06
N SER A 107 10.18 18.04 -2.67
CA SER A 107 11.47 17.83 -3.36
C SER A 107 11.51 18.38 -4.79
N PHE A 108 10.50 19.15 -5.22
CA PHE A 108 10.41 19.74 -6.57
C PHE A 108 10.53 18.72 -7.72
N LYS A 109 10.19 17.44 -7.49
CA LYS A 109 10.26 16.37 -8.49
C LYS A 109 9.11 16.40 -9.52
N GLY A 110 8.27 17.43 -9.46
CA GLY A 110 7.15 17.67 -10.37
C GLY A 110 5.92 16.80 -10.07
N PHE A 111 4.73 17.36 -10.27
CA PHE A 111 3.46 16.65 -10.13
C PHE A 111 2.85 16.42 -11.52
N ASN A 112 2.72 15.15 -11.93
CA ASN A 112 2.27 14.79 -13.28
C ASN A 112 1.05 13.86 -13.24
N ASN A 113 0.60 13.40 -14.42
CA ASN A 113 -0.57 12.52 -14.51
C ASN A 113 -0.41 11.21 -13.72
N LYS A 114 0.83 10.68 -13.58
CA LYS A 114 1.08 9.51 -12.74
C LYS A 114 0.89 9.84 -11.26
N SER A 115 1.26 11.04 -10.82
CA SER A 115 0.96 11.53 -9.47
C SER A 115 -0.55 11.69 -9.24
N ILE A 116 -1.30 12.13 -10.25
CA ILE A 116 -2.77 12.18 -10.21
C ILE A 116 -3.37 10.77 -10.06
N CYS A 117 -2.92 9.79 -10.86
CA CYS A 117 -3.37 8.40 -10.73
C CYS A 117 -3.09 7.85 -9.32
N LYS A 118 -1.88 8.06 -8.79
CA LYS A 118 -1.55 7.68 -7.40
C LYS A 118 -2.50 8.33 -6.39
N LEU A 119 -2.83 9.61 -6.55
CA LEU A 119 -3.77 10.32 -5.67
C LEU A 119 -5.19 9.75 -5.75
N GLN A 120 -5.64 9.37 -6.96
CA GLN A 120 -6.95 8.74 -7.15
C GLN A 120 -7.02 7.37 -6.45
N ILE A 121 -5.94 6.57 -6.51
CA ILE A 121 -5.84 5.30 -5.79
C ILE A 121 -5.78 5.53 -4.27
N ALA A 122 -4.98 6.50 -3.81
CA ALA A 122 -4.93 6.90 -2.41
C ALA A 122 -6.33 7.28 -1.88
N LYS A 123 -7.09 8.06 -2.65
CA LYS A 123 -8.47 8.43 -2.33
C LYS A 123 -9.37 7.19 -2.24
N LYS A 124 -9.29 6.26 -3.20
CA LYS A 124 -10.07 5.01 -3.16
C LYS A 124 -9.74 4.19 -1.89
N LEU A 125 -8.46 4.08 -1.51
CA LEU A 125 -8.02 3.37 -0.30
C LEU A 125 -8.52 4.03 0.99
N LEU A 126 -8.50 5.37 1.06
CA LEU A 126 -8.94 6.12 2.25
C LEU A 126 -10.46 6.16 2.42
N CYS A 127 -11.18 6.43 1.33
CA CYS A 127 -12.61 6.69 1.35
C CYS A 127 -13.47 5.43 1.10
N ASN A 128 -12.92 4.39 0.47
CA ASN A 128 -13.62 3.16 0.13
C ASN A 128 -12.80 1.89 0.47
N PRO A 129 -12.24 1.78 1.69
CA PRO A 129 -11.29 0.73 2.05
C PRO A 129 -11.83 -0.69 1.88
N GLU A 130 -13.13 -0.90 2.13
CA GLU A 130 -13.74 -2.24 2.09
C GLU A 130 -13.90 -2.80 0.67
N LYS A 131 -14.01 -1.93 -0.34
CA LYS A 131 -14.03 -2.38 -1.74
C LYS A 131 -12.67 -2.86 -2.21
N LEU A 132 -11.59 -2.31 -1.64
CA LEU A 132 -10.22 -2.67 -2.00
C LEU A 132 -9.61 -3.77 -1.13
N SER A 133 -10.11 -3.97 0.09
CA SER A 133 -9.66 -5.09 0.91
C SER A 133 -9.90 -6.42 0.20
N ASN A 134 -11.03 -6.58 -0.47
CA ASN A 134 -11.36 -7.80 -1.20
C ASN A 134 -10.47 -8.01 -2.44
N LEU A 135 -10.01 -6.92 -3.06
CA LEU A 135 -9.13 -6.96 -4.23
C LEU A 135 -7.67 -7.30 -3.85
N ILE A 136 -7.23 -6.88 -2.67
CA ILE A 136 -5.82 -7.02 -2.26
C ILE A 136 -5.60 -8.32 -1.47
N TRP A 137 -6.58 -8.77 -0.68
CA TRP A 137 -6.32 -9.73 0.38
C TRP A 137 -6.83 -11.16 0.16
N GLU A 138 -7.75 -11.41 -0.78
CA GLU A 138 -8.42 -12.72 -0.97
C GLU A 138 -8.60 -13.48 0.36
N ILE A 139 -9.14 -12.80 1.39
CA ILE A 139 -9.36 -13.43 2.69
C ILE A 139 -10.65 -14.24 2.52
N PRO A 140 -10.61 -15.58 2.61
CA PRO A 140 -11.84 -16.35 2.66
C PRO A 140 -12.58 -15.97 3.95
N GLU A 141 -13.90 -15.81 3.84
CA GLU A 141 -14.80 -15.70 4.99
C GLU A 141 -14.58 -16.83 6.01
#